data_AF-A0A379MSF6-F1
#
_entry.id   AF-A0A379MSF6-F1
#
_cell.length_a   1.000
_cell.length_b   1.000
_cell.length_c   1.000
_cell.angle_alpha   90.00
_cell.angle_beta   90.00
_cell.angle_gamma   90.00
#
_symmetry.space_group_name_H-M   'P 1'
#
loop_
_entity.id
_entity.type
_entity.pdbx_description
1 polymer ?
#
loop_
_entity_poly.entity_id
_entity_poly.type
_entity_poly.pdbx_seq_one_letter_code
_entity_poly.pdbx_strand_id
1 'polypeptide(L)' 'MVQQTIADYRLQFPVLLDTAGIFERSNPQLPENPVFHTFLLDRDNRVVLVGSPIGNPKMWELYKSTIDRLVENGGILPK' A
#
# COMPACT_ATOMS: atom_id res chain seq x y z
N MET A 1 4.93 21.29 -11.70
CA MET A 1 3.55 21.08 -11.24
C MET A 1 3.49 19.97 -10.19
N VAL A 2 3.72 18.69 -10.54
CA VAL A 2 3.63 17.56 -9.58
C VAL A 2 4.54 17.68 -8.35
N GLN A 3 5.82 18.02 -8.53
CA GLN A 3 6.75 18.20 -7.40
C GLN A 3 6.33 19.33 -6.45
N GLN A 4 5.83 20.44 -7.00
CA GLN A 4 5.31 21.56 -6.21
C GLN A 4 4.06 21.12 -5.42
N THR A 5 3.13 20.41 -6.06
CA THR A 5 1.95 19.86 -5.39
C THR A 5 2.34 18.94 -4.23
N ILE A 6 3.30 18.04 -4.40
CA ILE A 6 3.76 17.17 -3.30
C ILE A 6 4.35 18.00 -2.14
N ALA A 7 5.15 19.03 -2.45
CA ALA A 7 5.71 19.92 -1.46
C ALA A 7 4.64 20.71 -0.68
N ASP A 8 3.60 21.17 -1.37
CA ASP A 8 2.52 21.97 -0.79
C ASP A 8 1.66 21.15 0.20
N TYR A 9 1.47 19.86 -0.06
CA TYR A 9 0.65 18.97 0.77
C TYR A 9 1.30 18.56 2.11
N ARG A 10 2.58 18.89 2.33
CA ARG A 10 3.33 18.59 3.58
C ARG A 10 3.15 17.15 4.07
N LEU A 11 3.23 16.19 3.15
CA LEU A 11 3.03 14.77 3.44
C LEU A 11 4.08 14.27 4.44
N GLN A 12 3.65 13.57 5.48
CA GLN A 12 4.53 13.02 6.53
C GLN A 12 5.08 11.62 6.17
N PHE A 13 4.82 11.15 4.96
CA PHE A 13 5.22 9.85 4.44
C PHE A 13 6.00 10.02 3.13
N PRO A 14 6.92 9.10 2.80
CA PRO A 14 7.70 9.20 1.59
C PRO A 14 6.81 9.10 0.34
N VAL A 15 7.11 9.92 -0.66
CA VAL A 15 6.50 9.86 -2.00
C VAL A 15 7.61 9.66 -3.01
N LEU A 16 7.49 8.60 -3.81
CA LEU A 16 8.44 8.26 -4.87
C LEU A 16 7.81 8.56 -6.22
N LEU A 17 8.52 9.30 -7.08
CA LEU A 17 8.10 9.57 -8.45
C LEU A 17 8.85 8.64 -9.40
N ASP A 18 8.14 7.64 -9.92
CA ASP A 18 8.70 6.71 -10.90
C ASP A 18 8.58 7.26 -12.33
N THR A 19 9.36 8.29 -12.64
CA THR A 19 9.37 8.92 -13.98
C THR A 19 9.88 8.01 -15.08
N ALA A 20 10.65 6.98 -14.70
CA ALA A 20 11.22 6.01 -15.63
C ALA A 20 10.36 4.75 -15.79
N GLY A 21 9.26 4.59 -15.03
CA GLY A 21 8.40 3.38 -15.06
C GLY A 21 9.11 2.10 -14.59
N ILE A 22 10.15 2.23 -13.76
CA ILE A 22 10.95 1.08 -13.28
C ILE A 22 10.12 0.20 -12.35
N PHE A 23 9.28 0.79 -11.50
CA PHE A 23 8.46 0.06 -10.53
C PHE A 23 7.51 -0.91 -11.23
N GLU A 24 6.74 -0.41 -12.21
CA GLU A 24 5.79 -1.23 -12.97
C GLU A 24 6.51 -2.35 -13.74
N ARG A 25 7.61 -2.03 -14.44
CA ARG A 25 8.39 -3.04 -15.20
C ARG A 25 9.05 -4.10 -14.31
N SER A 26 9.42 -3.73 -13.08
CA SER A 26 10.04 -4.67 -12.13
C SER A 26 9.02 -5.57 -11.45
N ASN A 27 7.73 -5.25 -11.56
CA ASN A 27 6.64 -5.98 -10.94
C ASN A 27 5.57 -6.35 -11.98
N PRO A 28 5.89 -7.20 -13.00
CA PRO A 28 4.96 -7.57 -14.07
C PRO A 28 3.70 -8.30 -13.59
N GLN A 29 3.70 -8.78 -12.33
CA GLN A 29 2.55 -9.38 -11.66
C GLN A 29 1.54 -8.37 -11.10
N LEU A 30 1.87 -7.07 -11.08
CA LEU A 30 0.92 -6.05 -10.65
C LEU A 30 -0.26 -6.01 -11.63
N PRO A 31 -1.51 -6.15 -11.16
CA PRO A 31 -2.66 -6.05 -12.03
C PRO A 31 -2.78 -4.65 -12.65
N GLU A 32 -3.20 -4.56 -13.91
CA GLU A 32 -3.43 -3.26 -14.58
C GLU A 32 -4.53 -2.44 -13.90
N ASN A 33 -5.52 -3.09 -13.29
CA ASN A 33 -6.65 -2.42 -12.68
C ASN A 33 -6.21 -1.64 -11.42
N PRO A 34 -6.36 -0.29 -11.40
CA PRO A 34 -5.91 0.54 -10.29
C PRO A 34 -6.54 0.24 -8.92
N VAL A 35 -7.68 -0.47 -8.89
CA VAL A 35 -8.29 -0.91 -7.63
C VAL A 35 -7.36 -1.81 -6.80
N PHE A 36 -6.41 -2.49 -7.46
CA PHE A 36 -5.43 -3.36 -6.81
C PHE A 36 -4.12 -2.63 -6.46
N HIS A 37 -3.98 -1.34 -6.75
CA HIS A 37 -2.75 -0.56 -6.49
C HIS A 37 -2.70 0.03 -5.07
N THR A 38 -3.62 -0.39 -4.19
CA THR A 38 -3.52 -0.15 -2.74
C THR A 38 -3.49 -1.50 -2.04
N PHE A 39 -2.40 -1.78 -1.34
CA PHE A 39 -2.21 -3.05 -0.66
C PHE A 39 -1.38 -2.88 0.61
N LEU A 40 -1.53 -3.85 1.53
CA LEU A 40 -0.73 -3.97 2.74
C LEU A 40 0.25 -5.13 2.59
N LEU A 41 1.50 -4.92 3.02
CA LEU A 41 2.54 -5.94 3.03
C LEU A 41 2.79 -6.46 4.44
N ASP A 42 3.18 -7.72 4.54
CA ASP A 42 3.82 -8.28 5.73
C ASP A 42 5.34 -7.98 5.74
N ARG A 43 6.05 -8.42 6.79
CA ARG A 43 7.50 -8.21 6.92
C ARG A 43 8.36 -8.90 5.85
N ASP A 44 7.79 -9.89 5.16
CA ASP A 44 8.46 -10.66 4.10
C ASP A 44 8.10 -10.11 2.71
N ASN A 45 7.52 -8.90 2.65
CA ASN A 45 7.05 -8.23 1.44
C ASN A 45 5.94 -9.01 0.70
N ARG A 46 5.17 -9.84 1.40
CA ARG A 46 3.99 -10.50 0.83
C ARG A 46 2.79 -9.60 0.95
N VAL A 47 2.02 -9.50 -0.13
CA VAL A 47 0.71 -8.85 -0.11
C VAL A 47 -0.24 -9.65 0.75
N VAL A 48 -0.77 -9.04 1.82
CA VAL A 48 -1.69 -9.66 2.77
C VAL A 48 -3.10 -9.07 2.74
N LEU A 49 -3.25 -7.89 2.16
CA LEU A 49 -4.54 -7.25 1.96
C LEU A 49 -4.49 -6.33 0.73
N VAL A 50 -5.58 -6.28 -0.04
CA VAL A 50 -5.71 -5.42 -1.22
C VAL A 50 -7.01 -4.63 -1.15
N GLY A 51 -6.95 -3.36 -1.54
CA GLY A 51 -8.08 -2.43 -1.62
C GLY A 51 -7.81 -1.13 -0.85
N SER A 52 -8.43 -0.02 -1.30
CA SER A 52 -8.29 1.26 -0.61
C SER A 52 -9.25 1.35 0.59
N PRO A 53 -8.76 1.70 1.79
CA PRO A 53 -9.62 1.93 2.94
C PRO A 53 -10.28 3.34 2.93
N ILE A 54 -9.87 4.23 2.02
CA ILE A 54 -10.41 5.59 1.92
C ILE A 54 -11.87 5.53 1.49
N GLY A 55 -12.77 6.14 2.28
CA GLY A 55 -14.21 6.17 1.98
C GLY A 55 -14.91 4.81 2.14
N ASN A 56 -14.22 3.78 2.62
CA ASN A 56 -14.77 2.43 2.80
C ASN A 56 -14.58 1.95 4.25
N PRO A 57 -15.58 2.19 5.14
CA PRO A 57 -15.46 1.84 6.56
C PRO A 57 -15.19 0.36 6.81
N LYS A 58 -15.77 -0.55 6.02
CA LYS A 58 -15.52 -1.99 6.15
C LYS A 58 -14.07 -2.34 5.84
N MET A 59 -13.51 -1.72 4.80
CA MET A 59 -12.11 -1.91 4.44
C MET A 59 -11.16 -1.29 5.48
N TRP A 60 -11.53 -0.15 6.07
CA TRP A 60 -10.77 0.45 7.17
C TRP A 60 -10.67 -0.46 8.39
N GLU A 61 -11.79 -1.08 8.81
CA GLU A 61 -11.77 -2.07 9.91
C GLU A 61 -10.95 -3.31 9.56
N LEU A 62 -11.02 -3.77 8.30
CA LEU A 62 -10.19 -4.89 7.83
C LEU A 62 -8.70 -4.54 7.85
N TYR A 63 -8.33 -3.32 7.47
CA TYR A 63 -6.95 -2.83 7.54
C TYR A 63 -6.41 -2.86 8.98
N LYS A 64 -7.14 -2.26 9.92
CA LYS A 64 -6.74 -2.22 11.34
C LYS A 64 -6.58 -3.63 11.92
N SER A 65 -7.57 -4.49 11.75
CA SER A 65 -7.51 -5.86 12.27
C SER A 65 -6.39 -6.69 11.62
N THR A 66 -6.07 -6.46 10.35
CA THR A 66 -4.93 -7.10 9.69
C THR A 66 -3.60 -6.62 10.27
N ILE A 67 -3.46 -5.32 10.55
CA ILE A 67 -2.26 -4.75 11.20
C ILE A 67 -2.10 -5.29 12.62
N ASP A 68 -3.17 -5.33 13.41
CA ASP A 68 -3.13 -5.86 14.77
C ASP A 68 -2.64 -7.32 14.77
N ARG A 69 -3.18 -8.14 13.87
CA ARG A 69 -2.73 -9.53 13.68
C ARG A 69 -1.27 -9.62 13.25
N LEU A 70 -0.81 -8.76 12.35
CA LEU A 70 0.61 -8.72 11.95
C LEU A 70 1.49 -8.41 13.17
N VAL A 71 1.13 -7.40 13.97
CA VAL A 71 1.90 -7.00 15.17
C VAL A 71 1.96 -8.15 16.18
N GLU A 72 0.83 -8.80 16.47
CA GLU A 72 0.75 -9.93 17.39
C GLU A 72 1.59 -11.14 16.94
N ASN A 73 1.76 -11.31 15.63
CA ASN A 73 2.44 -12.47 15.03
C ASN A 73 3.83 -12.10 14.48
N GLY A 74 4.48 -11.09 15.06
CA GLY A 74 5.87 -10.75 14.72
C GLY A 74 6.08 -10.25 13.29
N GLY A 75 5.03 -9.67 12.70
CA GLY A 75 5.01 -9.08 11.36
C GLY A 75 4.56 -10.01 10.24
N ILE A 76 4.03 -11.20 10.54
CA ILE A 76 3.57 -12.20 9.55
C ILE A 76 2.15 -12.60 9.87
N LEU A 77 1.27 -12.77 8.88
CA LEU A 77 -0.05 -13.34 9.13
C LEU A 77 0.07 -14.85 9.41
N PRO A 78 -0.58 -15.36 10.47
CA PRO A 78 -0.65 -16.79 10.70
C PRO A 78 -1.42 -17.46 9.54
N LYS A 79 -0.94 -18.63 9.11
CA LYS A 79 -1.59 -19.46 8.10
C LYS A 79 -2.90 -20.04 8.58
#